data_AF-A0A9E1NSP5-F1
#
_entry.id   AF-A0A9E1NSP5-F1
#
_cell.length_a   1.000
_cell.length_b   1.000
_cell.length_c   1.000
_cell.angle_alpha   90.00
_cell.angle_beta   90.00
_cell.angle_gamma   90.00
#
_symmetry.space_group_name_H-M   'P 1'
#
loop_
_entity.id
_entity.type
_entity.pdbx_description
1 polymer ?
#
loop_
_entity_poly.entity_id
_entity_poly.type
_entity_poly.pdbx_seq_one_letter_code
_entity_poly.pdbx_strand_id
1 'polypeptide(L)' 'STTATTWDLAKMRDSIGAGVRFLSPFGPVGMAYGVKLDKATGEKSGEFHFSAGNSF' A
#
# COMPACT_ATOMS: atom_id res chain seq x y z
N SER A 1 34.90 2.44 -13.89
CA SER A 1 33.57 2.25 -14.48
C SER A 1 32.51 2.75 -13.54
N THR A 2 31.78 3.77 -13.97
CA THR A 2 30.67 4.40 -13.26
C THR A 2 29.56 3.38 -13.05
N THR A 3 29.32 2.95 -11.81
CA THR A 3 28.09 2.23 -11.41
C THR A 3 26.93 3.22 -11.52
N ALA A 4 26.46 3.46 -12.73
CA ALA A 4 25.18 4.11 -12.96
C ALA A 4 24.12 3.04 -12.70
N THR A 5 23.61 2.99 -11.47
CA THR A 5 22.42 2.22 -11.12
C THR A 5 21.26 2.86 -11.88
N THR A 6 21.02 2.41 -13.11
CA THR A 6 19.88 2.83 -13.92
C THR A 6 18.63 2.31 -13.22
N TRP A 7 18.03 3.14 -12.38
CA TRP A 7 16.70 2.91 -11.83
C TRP A 7 15.73 2.93 -13.01
N ASP A 8 15.34 1.75 -13.45
CA ASP A 8 14.39 1.58 -14.55
C ASP A 8 12.98 1.91 -14.06
N LEU A 9 12.65 3.21 -14.11
CA LEU A 9 11.37 3.77 -13.69
C LEU A 9 10.19 3.18 -14.48
N ALA A 10 10.44 2.57 -15.65
CA ALA A 10 9.42 1.91 -16.44
C ALA A 10 8.93 0.58 -15.84
N LYS A 11 9.64 0.04 -14.84
CA LYS A 11 9.27 -1.23 -14.16
C LYS A 11 8.76 -1.01 -12.73
N MET A 12 8.20 0.17 -12.45
CA MET A 12 7.57 0.46 -11.17
C MET A 12 6.20 -0.24 -11.07
N ARG A 13 5.86 -0.75 -9.88
CA ARG A 13 4.56 -1.40 -9.65
C ARG A 13 3.56 -0.35 -9.18
N ASP A 14 2.51 -0.16 -9.97
CA ASP A 14 1.45 0.76 -9.63
C ASP A 14 0.31 0.08 -8.85
N SER A 15 -0.17 0.76 -7.83
CA SER A 15 -1.29 0.33 -7.00
C SER A 15 -2.15 1.53 -6.65
N ILE A 16 -3.46 1.34 -6.62
CA ILE A 16 -4.41 2.35 -6.16
C ILE A 16 -5.11 1.81 -4.91
N GLY A 17 -5.31 2.66 -3.91
CA GLY A 17 -6.00 2.24 -2.70
C GLY A 17 -6.83 3.34 -2.10
N ALA A 18 -7.84 2.95 -1.34
CA ALA A 18 -8.64 3.83 -0.52
C ALA A 18 -8.42 3.47 0.94
N GLY A 19 -8.17 4.49 1.76
CA GLY A 19 -8.04 4.33 3.20
C GLY A 19 -8.93 5.30 3.96
N VAL A 20 -9.57 4.82 5.01
CA VAL A 20 -10.31 5.62 5.97
C VAL A 20 -9.58 5.54 7.31
N ARG A 21 -9.28 6.71 7.87
CA ARG A 21 -8.74 6.84 9.23
C ARG A 21 -9.73 7.63 10.05
N PHE A 22 -10.16 7.06 11.18
CA PHE A 22 -11.04 7.72 12.11
C PHE A 22 -10.43 7.70 13.51
N LEU A 23 -10.55 8.82 14.21
CA LEU A 23 -10.06 8.95 15.58
C LEU A 23 -11.24 8.67 16.51
N SER A 24 -11.29 7.47 17.09
CA SER A 24 -12.32 7.12 18.05
C SER A 24 -11.91 7.59 19.45
N PRO A 25 -12.87 7.78 20.38
CA PRO A 25 -12.59 8.05 21.79
C PRO A 25 -11.73 6.96 22.46
N PHE A 26 -11.64 5.77 21.86
CA PHE A 26 -10.86 4.61 22.34
C PHE A 26 -9.50 4.45 21.63
N GLY A 27 -9.15 5.35 20.70
CA GLY A 27 -7.88 5.34 19.97
C GLY A 27 -8.04 5.51 18.44
N PRO A 28 -6.91 5.75 17.72
CA PRO A 28 -6.92 5.82 16.27
C PRO A 28 -7.19 4.45 15.65
N VAL A 29 -8.13 4.43 14.70
CA VAL A 29 -8.44 3.26 13.89
C VAL A 29 -8.29 3.63 12.42
N GLY A 30 -7.61 2.78 11.67
CA GLY A 30 -7.36 2.92 10.24
C GLY A 30 -7.78 1.66 9.51
N MET A 31 -8.41 1.83 8.36
CA MET A 31 -8.73 0.76 7.44
C MET A 31 -8.27 1.19 6.05
N ALA A 32 -7.46 0.38 5.39
CA ALA A 32 -6.97 0.64 4.05
C ALA A 32 -7.27 -0.58 3.16
N TYR A 33 -7.73 -0.31 1.95
CA TYR A 33 -7.95 -1.31 0.92
C TYR A 33 -7.23 -0.86 -0.34
N GLY A 34 -6.18 -1.57 -0.70
CA GLY A 34 -5.39 -1.32 -1.90
C GLY A 34 -5.65 -2.38 -2.95
N VAL A 35 -5.85 -1.97 -4.21
CA VAL A 35 -5.89 -2.85 -5.38
C VAL A 35 -4.69 -2.55 -6.28
N LYS A 36 -4.03 -3.60 -6.74
CA LYS A 36 -2.86 -3.47 -7.64
C LYS A 36 -3.39 -3.22 -9.06
N LEU A 37 -2.96 -2.13 -9.71
CA LEU A 37 -3.39 -1.75 -11.07
C LEU A 37 -2.61 -2.55 -12.12
N ASP A 38 -1.31 -2.73 -11.91
CA ASP A 38 -0.45 -3.59 -12.73
C ASP A 38 -0.25 -4.95 -12.02
N LYS A 39 -1.24 -5.81 -12.22
CA LYS A 39 -1.33 -7.10 -11.56
C LYS A 39 -0.79 -8.20 -12.48
N ALA A 40 0.35 -8.77 -12.13
CA ALA A 40 0.88 -9.95 -12.80
C ALA A 40 -0.09 -11.16 -12.67
N THR A 41 -0.13 -12.00 -13.70
CA THR A 41 -1.00 -13.18 -13.80
C THR A 41 -0.74 -14.13 -12.63
N GLY A 42 -1.67 -14.18 -11.65
CA GLY A 42 -1.57 -15.04 -10.47
C GLY A 42 -1.44 -14.32 -9.12
N GLU A 43 -1.28 -12.99 -9.09
CA GLU A 43 -1.20 -12.27 -7.82
C GLU A 43 -2.59 -12.03 -7.18
N LYS A 44 -2.66 -11.54 -5.94
CA LYS A 44 -3.94 -11.17 -5.30
C LYS A 44 -4.35 -9.76 -5.75
N SER A 45 -5.61 -9.59 -6.17
CA SER A 45 -6.09 -8.31 -6.76
C SER A 45 -6.12 -7.15 -5.77
N GLY A 46 -6.24 -7.45 -4.48
CA GLY A 46 -6.28 -6.42 -3.46
C GLY A 46 -5.78 -6.93 -2.12
N GLU A 47 -5.45 -5.96 -1.28
CA GLU A 47 -4.94 -6.16 0.07
C GLU A 47 -5.70 -5.26 1.04
N PHE A 48 -6.19 -5.86 2.11
CA PHE A 48 -6.93 -5.17 3.16
C PHE A 48 -6.04 -5.06 4.39
N HIS A 49 -5.83 -3.83 4.85
CA HIS A 49 -5.01 -3.50 6.00
C HIS A 49 -5.91 -2.84 7.04
N PHE A 50 -6.01 -3.45 8.22
CA PHE A 50 -6.72 -2.89 9.36
C PHE A 50 -5.70 -2.57 10.45
N SER A 51 -5.72 -1.33 10.93
CA SER A 51 -4.96 -0.88 12.09
C SER A 51 -5.91 -0.38 13.15
N ALA A 52 -5.82 -0.92 14.36
CA ALA A 52 -6.52 -0.40 15.52
C ALA A 52 -5.56 -0.42 16.70
N GLY A 53 -5.25 0.75 17.24
CA GLY A 53 -4.44 0.81 18.44
C GLY A 53 -3.71 2.13 18.65
N ASN A 54 -3.39 2.36 19.92
CA ASN A 54 -2.32 3.26 20.33
C ASN A 54 -1.01 2.56 19.95
N SER A 55 -0.48 2.79 18.73
CA SER A 55 0.82 2.24 18.33
C SER A 55 1.90 3.01 19.09
N PHE A 56 2.34 2.47 20.23
CA PHE A 56 3.53 2.92 20.98
C PHE A 56 4.69 1.95 20.77
#